data_AF-A0AAD6SLY3-F1
#
_entry.id   AF-A0AAD6SLY3-F1
#
_cell.length_a   1.000
_cell.length_b   1.000
_cell.length_c   1.000
_cell.angle_alpha   90.00
_cell.angle_beta   90.00
_cell.angle_gamma   90.00
#
_symmetry.space_group_name_H-M   'P 1'
#
loop_
_entity.id
_entity.type
_entity.pdbx_description
1 polymer ?
#
loop_
_entity_poly.entity_id
_entity_poly.type
_entity_poly.pdbx_seq_one_letter_code
_entity_poly.pdbx_strand_id
1 'polypeptide(L)' 'IRNLHVNTNVTALQAPEWETLLQRIGTDAMLHLLVDTSLFIALPNDCLCQLVGEPIIFL' A
#
# COMPACT_ATOMS: atom_id res chain seq x y z
N ILE A 1 -0.37 5.03 17.37
CA ILE A 1 0.16 5.80 16.21
C ILE A 1 -0.96 6.76 15.76
N ARG A 2 -0.83 8.07 15.97
CA ARG A 2 -1.86 9.05 15.56
C ARG A 2 -1.51 9.59 14.18
N ASN A 3 -2.37 9.30 13.19
CA ASN A 3 -2.27 9.85 11.83
C ASN A 3 -2.73 11.32 11.85
N LEU A 4 -1.78 12.25 11.83
CA LEU A 4 -2.02 13.71 11.92
C LEU A 4 -2.20 14.39 10.55
N HIS A 5 -2.05 13.65 9.46
CA HIS A 5 -2.32 14.10 8.09
C HIS A 5 -3.31 13.14 7.44
N VAL A 6 -4.15 13.65 6.53
CA VAL A 6 -4.98 12.80 5.65
C VAL A 6 -4.03 11.94 4.84
N ASN A 7 -3.81 10.72 5.32
CA ASN A 7 -2.83 9.82 4.75
C ASN A 7 -3.54 9.12 3.59
N THR A 8 -3.49 9.71 2.40
CA THR A 8 -4.17 9.19 1.19
C THR A 8 -3.84 7.72 0.93
N ASN A 9 -2.66 7.27 1.36
CA ASN A 9 -2.23 5.89 1.31
C ASN A 9 -3.07 4.98 2.22
N VAL A 10 -3.45 5.44 3.42
CA VAL A 10 -4.34 4.69 4.32
C VAL A 10 -5.73 4.56 3.71
N THR A 11 -6.26 5.61 3.10
CA THR A 11 -7.56 5.54 2.40
C THR A 11 -7.52 4.54 1.24
N ALA A 12 -6.41 4.50 0.49
CA ALA A 12 -6.25 3.54 -0.61
C ALA A 12 -6.14 2.09 -0.10
N LEU A 13 -5.45 1.85 1.00
CA LEU A 13 -5.31 0.52 1.63
C LEU A 13 -6.60 0.03 2.32
N GLN A 14 -7.57 0.92 2.56
CA GLN A 14 -8.89 0.57 3.10
C GLN A 14 -9.91 0.20 2.01
N ALA A 15 -9.52 0.21 0.74
CA ALA A 15 -10.42 -0.16 -0.35
C ALA A 15 -10.76 -1.67 -0.32
N PRO A 16 -11.95 -2.10 -0.78
CA PRO A 16 -12.43 -3.48 -0.66
C PRO A 16 -11.51 -4.54 -1.30
N GLU A 17 -10.72 -4.14 -2.29
CA GLU A 17 -9.77 -5.00 -2.97
C GLU A 17 -8.66 -5.49 -2.02
N TRP A 18 -8.22 -4.63 -1.08
CA TRP A 18 -7.21 -4.99 -0.09
C TRP A 18 -7.75 -5.92 1.00
N GLU A 19 -9.03 -5.79 1.36
CA GLU A 19 -9.70 -6.76 2.24
C GLU A 19 -9.81 -8.13 1.57
N THR A 20 -10.19 -8.15 0.29
CA THR A 20 -10.22 -9.40 -0.50
C THR A 20 -8.83 -10.04 -0.59
N LEU A 21 -7.78 -9.23 -0.78
CA LEU A 21 -6.41 -9.70 -0.79
C LEU A 21 -6.02 -10.29 0.58
N LEU A 22 -6.31 -9.58 1.67
CA LEU A 22 -6.06 -10.03 3.04
C LEU A 22 -6.70 -11.40 3.31
N GLN A 23 -7.95 -11.60 2.90
CA GLN A 23 -8.63 -12.88 3.08
C GLN A 23 -7.97 -14.03 2.30
N ARG A 24 -7.28 -13.74 1.20
CA ARG A 24 -6.62 -14.76 0.35
C ARG A 24 -5.22 -15.11 0.82
N ILE A 25 -4.43 -14.12 1.22
CA ILE A 25 -3.00 -14.32 1.56
C ILE A 25 -2.77 -14.47 3.07
N GLY A 26 -3.75 -14.08 3.89
CA GLY A 26 -3.64 -14.09 5.34
C GLY A 26 -2.86 -12.91 5.90
N THR A 27 -2.91 -12.77 7.23
CA THR A 27 -2.34 -11.63 7.95
C THR A 27 -0.82 -11.55 7.84
N ASP A 28 -0.12 -12.66 7.97
CA ASP A 28 1.36 -12.67 7.99
C ASP A 28 1.94 -12.22 6.64
N ALA A 29 1.39 -12.72 5.53
CA ALA A 29 1.81 -12.32 4.19
C ALA A 29 1.43 -10.86 3.90
N MET A 30 0.25 -10.42 4.33
CA MET A 30 -0.14 -9.01 4.19
C MET A 30 0.78 -8.09 4.97
N LEU A 31 1.17 -8.47 6.19
CA LEU A 31 2.09 -7.68 7.00
C LEU A 31 3.46 -7.56 6.31
N HIS A 32 4.00 -8.68 5.80
CA HIS A 32 5.25 -8.66 5.05
C HIS A 32 5.14 -7.74 3.81
N LEU A 33 4.04 -7.81 3.05
CA LEU A 33 3.82 -6.90 1.92
C LEU A 33 3.82 -5.42 2.35
N LEU A 34 3.20 -5.09 3.48
CA LEU A 34 3.07 -3.71 3.95
C LEU A 34 4.30 -3.18 4.70
N VAL A 35 5.23 -4.03 5.12
CA VAL A 35 6.38 -3.60 5.94
C VAL A 35 7.70 -3.79 5.20
N ASP A 36 7.83 -4.90 4.49
CA ASP A 36 9.11 -5.34 3.94
C ASP A 36 9.21 -5.17 2.42
N THR A 37 8.13 -4.72 1.76
CA THR A 37 8.10 -4.55 0.31
C THR A 37 7.74 -3.14 -0.13
N SER A 38 8.15 -2.79 -1.36
CA SER A 38 7.73 -1.56 -2.03
C SER A 38 6.55 -1.87 -2.95
N LEU A 39 5.37 -1.36 -2.58
CA LEU A 39 4.14 -1.58 -3.33
C LEU A 39 3.81 -0.36 -4.19
N PHE A 40 3.46 -0.62 -5.44
CA PHE A 40 3.09 0.40 -6.42
C PHE A 40 1.69 0.12 -6.94
N ILE A 41 0.87 1.17 -7.06
CA ILE A 41 -0.43 1.10 -7.73
C ILE A 41 -0.39 1.85 -9.05
N ALA A 42 -1.14 1.35 -10.03
CA ALA A 42 -1.35 2.06 -11.28
C ALA A 42 -2.30 3.24 -11.08
N LEU A 43 -1.92 4.38 -11.65
CA LEU A 43 -2.76 5.56 -11.77
C LEU A 43 -3.38 5.64 -13.17
N PRO A 44 -4.47 6.39 -13.38
CA PRO A 44 -5.14 6.49 -14.68
C PRO A 44 -4.30 7.07 -15.83
N ASN A 45 -3.13 7.61 -15.53
CA ASN A 45 -2.19 8.22 -16.47
C ASN A 45 -1.01 7.29 -16.82
N ASP A 46 -1.16 5.98 -16.66
CA ASP A 46 -0.12 4.96 -16.85
C ASP A 46 1.14 5.13 -15.97
N CYS A 47 1.09 6.02 -14.98
CA CYS A 47 2.12 6.14 -13.96
C CYS A 47 1.87 5.18 -12.79
N LEU A 48 2.94 4.87 -12.06
CA LEU A 48 2.88 4.13 -10.81
C LEU A 48 3.06 5.07 -9.61
N CYS A 49 2.25 4.88 -8.58
CA CYS A 49 2.39 5.56 -7.29
C CYS A 49 2.88 4.58 -6.23
N GLN A 50 3.99 4.90 -5.56
CA GLN A 50 4.45 4.11 -4.43
C GLN A 50 3.55 4.34 -3.21
N LEU A 51 2.97 3.27 -2.71
CA LEU A 51 1.98 3.29 -1.65
C LEU A 51 2.58 2.87 -0.30
N VAL A 52 3.56 1.95 -0.35
CA VAL A 52 4.21 1.37 0.82
C VAL A 52 5.70 1.13 0.56
N GLY A 53 6.48 0.99 1.63
CA GLY A 53 7.93 0.80 1.60
C GLY A 53 8.71 2.12 1.71
N GLU A 54 10.04 2.03 1.75
CA GLU A 54 10.89 3.22 1.74
C GLU A 54 10.75 3.97 0.41
N PRO A 55 10.56 5.31 0.43
CA PRO A 55 10.42 6.08 -0.80
C PRO A 55 11.61 5.90 -1.73
N ILE A 56 11.34 5.45 -2.96
CA ILE A 56 12.38 5.30 -3.99
C ILE A 56 12.55 6.66 -4.68
N ILE A 57 13.57 7.42 -4.25
CA ILE A 57 13.85 8.78 -4.75
C ILE A 57 14.91 8.75 -5.87
N PHE A 58 15.82 7.80 -5.83
CA PHE A 58 16.88 7.61 -6.82
C PHE A 58 16.98 6.14 -7.21
N LEU A 59 16.92 5.86 -8.51
CA LEU A 59 17.14 4.55 -9.13
C LEU A 59 18.41 4.58 -9.98
#